data_AF-A0A7S0CCN8-F1
#
_entry.id   AF-A0A7S0CCN8-F1
#
_cell.length_a   1.000
_cell.length_b   1.000
_cell.length_c   1.000
_cell.angle_alpha   90.00
_cell.angle_beta   90.00
_cell.angle_gamma   90.00
#
_symmetry.space_group_name_H-M   'P 1'
#
loop_
_entity.id
_entity.type
_entity.pdbx_description
1 polymer ?
#
loop_
_entity_poly.entity_id
_entity_poly.type
_entity_poly.pdbx_seq_one_letter_code
_entity_poly.pdbx_strand_id
1 'polypeptide(L)'
;ALYDDPSSVGLLTTAETNLHRIAVEKLGAEWMEQGLLAIPSCYREPTQGVAVGHILWLHNLVAAYGMIEVARDRYQSLESATNKWNPKKSFEENITAMESGNPGRALHDSGIDLDIVLKDH
;
A
#
# COMPACT_ATOMS: atom_id res chain seq x y z
N ALA A 1 24.75 13.19 -16.76
CA ALA A 1 23.70 12.16 -16.63
C ALA A 1 24.33 10.95 -15.95
N LEU A 2 23.91 10.63 -14.72
CA LEU A 2 24.38 9.45 -13.97
C LEU A 2 23.88 8.11 -14.57
N TYR A 3 23.10 8.19 -15.64
CA TYR A 3 22.47 7.08 -16.36
C TYR A 3 23.25 6.62 -17.61
N ASP A 4 24.35 7.28 -17.97
CA ASP A 4 25.13 6.97 -19.19
C ASP A 4 26.40 6.14 -18.92
N ASP A 5 26.60 5.65 -17.69
CA ASP A 5 27.73 4.79 -17.34
C ASP A 5 27.32 3.30 -17.39
N PRO A 6 27.88 2.49 -18.29
CA PRO A 6 27.60 1.05 -18.36
C PRO A 6 27.81 0.30 -17.03
N SER A 7 28.69 0.82 -16.16
CA SER A 7 28.95 0.25 -14.84
C SER A 7 27.82 0.55 -13.83
N SER A 8 27.14 1.70 -13.95
CA SER A 8 26.01 2.06 -13.08
C SER A 8 24.76 1.24 -13.41
N VAL A 9 24.56 0.91 -14.69
CA VAL A 9 23.49 0.02 -15.15
C VAL A 9 23.66 -1.39 -14.56
N GLY A 10 24.89 -1.92 -14.54
CA GLY A 10 25.16 -3.24 -13.93
C GLY A 10 24.87 -3.30 -12.43
N LEU A 11 25.23 -2.24 -11.69
CA LEU A 11 24.96 -2.15 -10.25
C LEU A 11 23.47 -2.03 -9.94
N LEU A 12 22.75 -1.21 -10.70
CA LEU A 12 21.30 -1.05 -10.54
C LEU A 12 20.56 -2.37 -10.78
N THR A 13 20.82 -3.03 -11.91
CA THR A 13 20.20 -4.33 -12.24
C THR A 13 20.49 -5.39 -11.17
N THR A 14 21.72 -5.40 -10.64
CA THR A 14 22.09 -6.32 -9.56
C THR A 14 21.31 -6.03 -8.27
N ALA A 15 21.17 -4.76 -7.91
CA ALA A 15 20.41 -4.35 -6.74
C ALA A 15 18.92 -4.72 -6.88
N GLU A 16 18.30 -4.41 -8.02
CA GLU A 16 16.91 -4.75 -8.33
C GLU A 16 16.67 -6.26 -8.27
N THR A 17 17.58 -7.05 -8.87
CA THR A 17 17.51 -8.52 -8.84
C THR A 17 17.58 -9.06 -7.41
N ASN A 18 18.49 -8.53 -6.59
CA ASN A 18 18.64 -8.96 -5.21
C ASN A 18 17.43 -8.59 -4.35
N LEU A 19 16.90 -7.38 -4.52
CA LEU A 19 15.69 -6.92 -3.82
C LEU A 19 14.49 -7.77 -4.21
N HIS A 20 14.29 -8.03 -5.50
CA HIS A 20 13.22 -8.89 -5.98
C HIS A 20 13.34 -10.32 -5.42
N ARG A 21 14.55 -10.90 -5.41
CA ARG A 21 14.79 -12.23 -4.83
C ARG A 21 14.43 -12.27 -3.35
N ILE A 22 14.82 -11.27 -2.57
CA ILE A 22 14.48 -11.17 -1.14
C ILE A 22 12.96 -11.05 -0.95
N ALA A 23 12.30 -10.23 -1.77
CA ALA A 23 10.85 -10.06 -1.71
C ALA A 23 10.12 -11.37 -1.99
N VAL A 24 10.52 -12.10 -3.05
CA VAL A 24 9.97 -13.42 -3.38
C VAL A 24 10.22 -14.44 -2.25
N GLU A 25 11.41 -14.44 -1.66
CA GLU A 25 11.77 -15.33 -0.54
C GLU A 25 10.90 -15.07 0.71
N LYS A 26 10.60 -13.80 0.99
CA LYS A 26 9.88 -13.40 2.21
C LYS A 26 8.36 -13.37 2.06
N LEU A 27 7.87 -13.03 0.88
CA LEU A 27 6.44 -12.78 0.61
C LEU A 27 5.79 -13.84 -0.28
N GLY A 28 6.60 -14.60 -1.03
CA GLY A 28 6.11 -15.59 -1.99
C GLY A 28 6.01 -15.04 -3.42
N ALA A 29 6.27 -15.91 -4.41
CA ALA A 29 6.28 -15.54 -5.82
C ALA A 29 4.90 -15.11 -6.33
N GLU A 30 3.85 -15.82 -5.94
CA GLU A 30 2.45 -15.52 -6.30
C GLU A 30 2.03 -14.14 -5.78
N TRP A 31 2.37 -13.82 -4.54
CA TRP A 31 2.11 -12.50 -3.97
C TRP A 31 2.84 -11.38 -4.70
N MET A 32 4.09 -11.61 -5.11
CA MET A 32 4.87 -10.63 -5.84
C MET A 32 4.37 -10.40 -7.27
N GLU A 33 3.71 -11.39 -7.87
CA GLU A 33 3.12 -11.27 -9.20
C GLU A 33 1.73 -10.62 -9.18
N GLN A 34 0.87 -11.02 -8.23
CA GLN A 34 -0.56 -10.68 -8.26
C GLN A 34 -1.07 -9.97 -7.01
N GLY A 35 -0.38 -10.11 -5.87
CA GLY A 35 -0.91 -9.76 -4.55
C GLY A 35 -1.49 -8.35 -4.45
N LEU A 36 -0.69 -7.31 -4.70
CA LEU A 36 -1.18 -5.92 -4.63
C LEU A 36 -2.14 -5.54 -5.76
N LEU A 37 -2.05 -6.21 -6.92
CA LEU A 37 -2.94 -5.97 -8.06
C LEU A 37 -4.35 -6.53 -7.80
N ALA A 38 -4.43 -7.56 -6.96
CA ALA A 38 -5.68 -8.17 -6.55
C ALA A 38 -6.41 -7.35 -5.50
N ILE A 39 -5.84 -6.32 -4.88
CA ILE A 39 -6.51 -5.61 -3.77
C ILE A 39 -7.48 -4.53 -4.28
N PRO A 40 -8.70 -4.42 -3.72
CA PRO A 40 -9.63 -3.36 -4.08
C PRO A 40 -9.08 -1.96 -3.77
N SER A 41 -9.41 -1.01 -4.64
CA SER A 41 -9.09 0.40 -4.44
C SER A 41 -9.91 1.02 -3.31
N CYS A 42 -9.29 1.92 -2.53
CA CYS A 42 -9.95 2.69 -1.48
C CYS A 42 -11.11 3.57 -1.98
N TYR A 43 -11.21 3.80 -3.28
CA TYR A 43 -12.29 4.57 -3.91
C TYR A 43 -13.57 3.76 -4.14
N ARG A 44 -13.63 2.52 -3.63
CA ARG A 44 -14.83 1.68 -3.70
C ARG A 44 -15.56 1.67 -2.36
N GLU A 45 -16.88 1.81 -2.40
CA GLU A 45 -17.74 1.87 -1.21
C GLU A 45 -17.51 0.70 -0.22
N PRO A 46 -17.34 -0.57 -0.66
CA PRO A 46 -17.07 -1.67 0.27
C PRO A 46 -15.85 -1.44 1.17
N THR A 47 -14.81 -0.76 0.66
CA THR A 47 -13.58 -0.49 1.43
C THR A 47 -13.74 0.63 2.47
N GLN A 48 -14.81 1.42 2.38
CA GLN A 48 -15.05 2.59 3.25
C GLN A 48 -13.82 3.52 3.35
N GLY A 49 -13.14 3.71 2.22
CA GLY A 49 -11.99 4.62 2.10
C GLY A 49 -10.69 4.03 2.60
N VAL A 50 -10.68 2.80 3.13
CA VAL A 50 -9.46 2.19 3.66
C VAL A 50 -8.52 1.80 2.53
N ALA A 51 -7.27 2.24 2.66
CA ALA A 51 -6.21 1.97 1.70
C ALA A 51 -5.58 0.58 1.95
N VAL A 52 -6.36 -0.49 1.79
CA VAL A 52 -5.91 -1.86 2.10
C VAL A 52 -4.61 -2.21 1.35
N GLY A 53 -4.52 -1.86 0.07
CA GLY A 53 -3.30 -2.07 -0.73
C GLY A 53 -2.10 -1.28 -0.21
N HIS A 54 -2.30 -0.06 0.30
CA HIS A 54 -1.23 0.73 0.91
C HIS A 54 -0.77 0.06 2.21
N ILE A 55 -1.69 -0.36 3.09
CA ILE A 55 -1.36 -1.06 4.34
C ILE A 55 -0.55 -2.33 4.07
N LEU A 56 -0.95 -3.12 3.07
CA LEU A 56 -0.23 -4.33 2.67
C LEU A 56 1.13 -4.03 2.03
N TRP A 57 1.25 -2.94 1.28
CA TRP A 57 2.55 -2.48 0.80
C TRP A 57 3.49 -2.10 1.95
N LEU A 58 2.98 -1.45 3.01
CA LEU A 58 3.78 -1.15 4.21
C LEU A 58 4.21 -2.44 4.92
N HIS A 59 3.33 -3.43 5.01
CA HIS A 59 3.70 -4.76 5.49
C HIS A 59 4.84 -5.37 4.65
N ASN A 60 4.75 -5.31 3.31
CA ASN A 60 5.81 -5.81 2.42
C ASN A 60 7.15 -5.10 2.68
N LEU A 61 7.15 -3.77 2.87
CA LEU A 61 8.36 -3.00 3.18
C LEU A 61 9.04 -3.50 4.45
N VAL A 62 8.27 -3.80 5.49
CA VAL A 62 8.79 -4.29 6.76
C VAL A 62 9.25 -5.75 6.62
N ALA A 63 8.40 -6.61 6.07
CA ALA A 63 8.63 -8.05 6.04
C ALA A 63 9.77 -8.46 5.08
N ALA A 64 9.88 -7.82 3.92
CA ALA A 64 10.92 -8.14 2.94
C ALA A 64 12.22 -7.36 3.20
N TYR A 65 12.13 -6.07 3.56
CA TYR A 65 13.29 -5.18 3.52
C TYR A 65 13.68 -4.59 4.89
N GLY A 66 12.91 -4.85 5.95
CA GLY A 66 13.17 -4.28 7.28
C GLY A 66 13.00 -2.76 7.33
N MET A 67 12.30 -2.15 6.36
CA MET A 67 12.15 -0.70 6.23
C MET A 67 11.10 -0.11 7.18
N ILE A 68 11.26 -0.34 8.49
CA ILE A 68 10.28 0.02 9.51
C ILE A 68 10.04 1.53 9.64
N GLU A 69 11.10 2.34 9.50
CA GLU A 69 10.97 3.80 9.62
C GLU A 69 10.19 4.36 8.43
N VAL A 70 10.51 3.92 7.22
CA VAL A 70 9.77 4.30 6.00
C VAL A 70 8.31 3.85 6.10
N ALA A 71 8.08 2.62 6.56
CA ALA A 71 6.72 2.13 6.72
C ALA A 71 5.92 2.95 7.75
N ARG A 72 6.54 3.34 8.85
CA ARG A 72 5.94 4.19 9.89
C ARG A 72 5.58 5.58 9.36
N ASP A 73 6.52 6.25 8.69
CA ASP A 73 6.31 7.59 8.13
C ASP A 73 5.14 7.61 7.13
N ARG A 74 5.06 6.57 6.30
CA ARG A 74 3.96 6.41 5.34
C ARG A 74 2.65 6.06 6.02
N TYR A 75 2.66 5.21 7.05
CA TYR A 75 1.45 4.89 7.83
C TYR A 75 0.87 6.13 8.52
N GLN A 76 1.73 7.00 9.07
CA GLN A 76 1.29 8.25 9.72
C GLN A 76 0.47 9.16 8.78
N SER A 77 0.75 9.10 7.47
CA SER A 77 -0.06 9.80 6.48
C SER A 77 -1.48 9.23 6.42
N LEU A 78 -1.65 7.90 6.45
CA LEU A 78 -2.95 7.24 6.49
C LEU A 78 -3.71 7.50 7.80
N GLU A 79 -3.01 7.59 8.93
CA GLU A 79 -3.60 7.99 10.22
C GLU A 79 -4.09 9.45 10.18
N SER A 80 -3.29 10.34 9.60
CA SER A 80 -3.67 11.74 9.43
C SER A 80 -4.91 11.90 8.55
N ALA A 81 -5.03 11.09 7.49
CA ALA A 81 -6.22 11.03 6.63
C ALA A 81 -7.43 10.42 7.35
N THR A 82 -7.21 9.48 8.28
CA THR A 82 -8.27 8.87 9.09
C THR A 82 -9.03 9.91 9.91
N ASN A 83 -8.34 10.89 10.49
CA ASN A 83 -8.96 11.96 11.26
C ASN A 83 -9.88 12.87 10.42
N LYS A 84 -9.78 12.82 9.08
CA LYS A 84 -10.63 13.57 8.16
C LYS A 84 -11.86 12.77 7.72
N TRP A 85 -11.85 11.45 7.91
CA TRP A 85 -12.99 10.60 7.59
C TRP A 85 -14.12 10.83 8.61
N ASN A 86 -15.29 11.21 8.14
CA ASN A 86 -16.43 11.53 8.98
C ASN A 86 -17.54 10.47 8.80
N PRO A 87 -17.85 9.66 9.83
CA PRO A 87 -18.86 8.60 9.74
C PRO A 87 -20.29 9.13 9.59
N LYS A 88 -20.51 10.44 9.74
CA LYS A 88 -21.82 11.09 9.50
C LYS A 88 -22.01 11.53 8.04
N LYS A 89 -20.97 11.45 7.22
CA LYS A 89 -21.00 11.77 5.79
C LYS A 89 -21.15 10.50 4.95
N SER A 90 -21.65 10.65 3.73
CA SER A 90 -21.66 9.55 2.77
C SER A 90 -20.23 9.13 2.38
N PHE A 91 -20.12 7.95 1.78
CA PHE A 91 -18.86 7.47 1.23
C PHE A 91 -18.27 8.45 0.21
N GLU A 92 -19.09 8.92 -0.75
CA GLU A 92 -18.71 9.85 -1.81
C GLU A 92 -18.23 11.20 -1.25
N GLU A 93 -18.94 11.72 -0.25
CA GLU A 93 -18.58 12.97 0.42
C GLU A 93 -17.20 12.85 1.10
N ASN A 94 -16.91 11.71 1.71
CA ASN A 94 -15.61 11.47 2.35
C ASN A 94 -14.48 11.27 1.33
N ILE A 95 -14.73 10.47 0.28
CA ILE A 95 -13.74 10.23 -0.78
C ILE A 95 -13.37 11.52 -1.50
N THR A 96 -14.36 12.38 -1.81
CA THR A 96 -14.12 13.67 -2.47
C THR A 96 -13.28 14.62 -1.60
N ALA A 97 -13.32 14.45 -0.27
CA ALA A 97 -12.56 15.25 0.68
C ALA A 97 -11.13 14.72 0.93
N MET A 98 -10.73 13.59 0.33
CA MET A 98 -9.39 13.05 0.49
C MET A 98 -8.34 13.92 -0.21
N GLU A 99 -7.14 13.98 0.37
CA GLU A 99 -6.04 14.78 -0.18
C GLU A 99 -5.40 14.10 -1.39
N SER A 100 -5.10 14.91 -2.40
CA SER A 100 -4.29 14.49 -3.54
C SER A 100 -2.92 14.00 -3.05
N GLY A 101 -2.54 12.77 -3.42
CA GLY A 101 -1.28 12.15 -3.04
C GLY A 101 -1.35 11.19 -1.85
N ASN A 102 -2.49 11.09 -1.16
CA ASN A 102 -2.71 10.07 -0.13
C ASN A 102 -4.05 9.34 -0.36
N PRO A 103 -4.07 8.30 -1.19
CA PRO A 103 -5.30 7.60 -1.52
C PRO A 103 -5.74 6.78 -0.30
N GLY A 104 -6.70 7.31 0.45
CA GLY A 104 -7.40 6.57 1.51
C GLY A 104 -6.94 6.89 2.94
N ARG A 105 -7.39 6.04 3.85
CA ARG A 105 -7.17 6.16 5.31
C ARG A 105 -6.72 4.82 5.91
N ALA A 106 -6.19 4.86 7.14
CA ALA A 106 -5.87 3.67 7.92
C ALA A 106 -7.16 2.98 8.41
N LEU A 107 -7.06 1.75 8.93
CA LEU A 107 -8.19 1.10 9.59
C LEU A 107 -8.46 1.81 10.93
N HIS A 108 -9.68 2.34 11.13
CA HIS A 108 -10.06 3.01 12.40
C HIS A 108 -11.18 2.29 13.15
N ASP A 109 -11.95 1.48 12.42
CA ASP A 109 -13.20 0.92 12.89
C ASP A 109 -13.17 -0.60 12.71
N SER A 110 -13.71 -1.33 13.68
CA SER A 110 -13.94 -2.77 13.58
C SER A 110 -15.11 -3.12 12.65
N GLY A 111 -15.88 -2.14 12.19
CA GLY A 111 -17.04 -2.34 11.32
C GLY A 111 -16.74 -2.67 9.85
N ILE A 112 -15.49 -2.60 9.41
CA ILE A 112 -15.12 -2.99 8.04
C ILE A 112 -14.90 -4.50 8.00
N ASP A 113 -15.82 -5.17 7.32
CA ASP A 113 -15.73 -6.60 7.05
C ASP A 113 -14.77 -6.85 5.88
N LEU A 114 -13.55 -7.26 6.19
CA LEU A 114 -12.53 -7.55 5.19
C LEU A 114 -12.89 -8.77 4.34
N ASP A 115 -13.71 -9.70 4.84
CA ASP A 115 -14.16 -10.86 4.06
C ASP A 115 -15.10 -10.41 2.94
N ILE A 116 -15.95 -9.41 3.21
CA ILE A 116 -16.78 -8.77 2.18
C ILE A 116 -15.91 -7.97 1.20
N VAL A 117 -14.95 -7.19 1.71
CA VAL A 117 -14.08 -6.35 0.87
C VAL A 117 -13.24 -7.18 -0.11
N LEU A 118 -12.73 -8.33 0.35
CA LEU A 118 -11.80 -9.17 -0.39
C LEU A 118 -12.49 -10.34 -1.11
N LYS A 119 -13.82 -10.44 -1.06
CA LYS A 119 -14.55 -11.63 -1.54
C LYS A 119 -14.25 -12.02 -3.00
N ASP A 120 -14.02 -11.04 -3.86
CA ASP A 120 -13.83 -11.22 -5.31
C ASP A 120 -12.36 -10.98 -5.74
N HIS A 121 -11.42 -11.04 -4.80
CA HIS A 121 -10.06 -10.53 -4.91
C HIS A 121 -9.04 -11.53 -4.34
#